data_AF-A0A6Q2XSN7-F1
#
_entry.id   AF-A0A6Q2XSN7-F1
#
_cell.length_a   1.000
_cell.length_b   1.000
_cell.length_c   1.000
_cell.angle_alpha   90.00
_cell.angle_beta   90.00
_cell.angle_gamma   90.00
#
_symmetry.space_group_name_H-M   'P 1'
#
loop_
_entity.id
_entity.type
_entity.pdbx_description
1 polymer ?
#
loop_
_entity_poly.entity_id
_entity_poly.type
_entity_poly.pdbx_seq_one_letter_code
_entity_poly.pdbx_strand_id
1 'polypeptide(L)'
;MPALGEMLHCLTSHCPDEYEMYGCYCGQEGKGQPLDQLDRCCFFHQCCLARIRTMGCRRQNRLNAHITCNHGKPQCLGVTLCDKLQCVCDKTSAECMAAAHFNHTLTQDQCHGPKPQCRRHEVKPLGRPPKPRPPQPKSSEESSEPEGEGSCFKRQLRWLGHLFRMPPMFFLR
;
A
#
# COMPACT_ATOMS: atom_id res chain seq x y z
N MET A 1 -0.26 -8.21 -1.30
CA MET A 1 -1.41 -7.27 -1.36
C MET A 1 -1.65 -6.83 -2.82
N PRO A 2 -2.38 -7.60 -3.66
CA PRO A 2 -2.33 -7.38 -5.12
C PRO A 2 -2.90 -6.02 -5.54
N ALA A 3 -4.14 -5.72 -5.17
CA ALA A 3 -4.84 -4.51 -5.60
C ALA A 3 -4.23 -3.21 -5.06
N LEU A 4 -3.91 -3.17 -3.77
CA LEU A 4 -3.18 -2.06 -3.14
C LEU A 4 -1.83 -1.82 -3.83
N GLY A 5 -1.09 -2.90 -4.13
CA GLY A 5 0.21 -2.82 -4.80
C GLY A 5 0.13 -2.20 -6.19
N GLU A 6 -0.84 -2.61 -7.01
CA GLU A 6 -1.07 -2.03 -8.34
C GLU A 6 -1.37 -0.53 -8.28
N MET A 7 -2.23 -0.11 -7.33
CA MET A 7 -2.54 1.31 -7.14
C MET A 7 -1.33 2.11 -6.64
N LEU A 8 -0.54 1.53 -5.75
CA LEU A 8 0.66 2.17 -5.23
C LEU A 8 1.73 2.30 -6.31
N HIS A 9 1.94 1.27 -7.12
CA HIS A 9 2.85 1.30 -8.25
C HIS A 9 2.47 2.40 -9.25
N CYS A 10 1.17 2.57 -9.53
CA CYS A 10 0.66 3.67 -10.35
C CYS A 10 1.03 5.06 -9.80
N LEU A 11 1.12 5.22 -8.47
CA LEU A 11 1.39 6.50 -7.81
C LEU A 11 2.88 6.79 -7.66
N THR A 12 3.71 5.77 -7.43
CA THR A 12 5.10 5.95 -7.02
C THR A 12 6.12 5.42 -8.01
N SER A 13 5.70 4.59 -8.98
CA SER A 13 6.60 3.81 -9.86
C SER A 13 7.50 2.82 -9.12
N HIS A 14 7.31 2.61 -7.81
CA HIS A 14 8.04 1.60 -7.02
C HIS A 14 7.38 0.22 -7.12
N CYS A 15 8.19 -0.83 -7.00
CA CYS A 15 7.69 -2.20 -7.03
C CYS A 15 6.89 -2.50 -5.74
N PRO A 16 5.69 -3.10 -5.82
CA PRO A 16 4.87 -3.42 -4.64
C PRO A 16 5.59 -4.26 -3.57
N ASP A 17 6.50 -5.14 -3.99
CA ASP A 17 7.27 -6.02 -3.09
C ASP A 17 8.09 -5.24 -2.06
N GLU A 18 8.52 -4.00 -2.39
CA GLU A 18 9.29 -3.14 -1.47
C GLU A 18 8.50 -2.75 -0.23
N TYR A 19 7.16 -2.77 -0.33
CA TYR A 19 6.26 -2.39 0.76
C TYR A 19 5.71 -3.60 1.53
N GLU A 20 5.86 -4.84 1.02
CA GLU A 20 5.18 -6.02 1.59
C GLU A 20 5.75 -6.46 2.95
N MET A 21 6.90 -5.93 3.36
CA MET A 21 7.48 -6.15 4.69
C MET A 21 7.94 -4.84 5.36
N TYR A 22 7.32 -3.72 5.00
CA TYR A 22 7.68 -2.42 5.57
C TYR A 22 7.10 -2.23 6.98
N GLY A 23 7.95 -1.82 7.91
CA GLY A 23 7.55 -1.47 9.28
C GLY A 23 6.85 -2.62 10.01
N CYS A 24 5.84 -2.29 10.80
CA CYS A 24 5.10 -3.26 11.60
C CYS A 24 3.82 -3.75 10.92
N TYR A 25 3.24 -3.02 9.97
CA TYR A 25 1.87 -3.24 9.49
C TYR A 25 1.73 -3.54 8.01
N CYS A 26 2.70 -3.20 7.16
CA CYS A 26 2.57 -3.45 5.74
C CYS A 26 2.76 -4.95 5.46
N GLY A 27 1.79 -5.57 4.78
CA GLY A 27 1.83 -6.98 4.35
C GLY A 27 1.68 -8.08 5.41
N GLN A 28 1.74 -7.76 6.71
CA GLN A 28 1.81 -8.75 7.81
C GLN A 28 0.79 -8.53 8.93
N GLU A 29 0.64 -9.51 9.84
CA GLU A 29 -0.19 -9.36 11.04
C GLU A 29 0.51 -8.44 12.05
N GLY A 30 0.25 -7.14 11.93
CA GLY A 30 1.02 -6.13 12.63
C GLY A 30 0.85 -6.10 14.15
N LYS A 31 1.91 -5.66 14.84
CA LYS A 31 2.05 -5.57 16.30
C LYS A 31 2.73 -4.27 16.68
N GLY A 32 2.57 -3.84 17.94
CA GLY A 32 3.20 -2.62 18.45
C GLY A 32 2.67 -1.32 17.85
N GLN A 33 3.34 -0.20 18.13
CA GLN A 33 3.00 1.09 17.52
C GLN A 33 3.56 1.18 16.10
N PRO A 34 2.87 1.85 15.16
CA PRO A 34 3.45 2.15 13.85
C PRO A 34 4.73 2.96 14.01
N LEU A 35 5.79 2.56 13.30
CA LEU A 35 7.13 3.14 13.46
C LEU A 35 7.25 4.53 12.83
N ASP A 36 6.52 4.77 11.75
CA ASP A 36 6.54 6.03 11.01
C ASP A 36 5.20 6.31 10.30
N GLN A 37 5.20 7.33 9.42
CA GLN A 37 4.00 7.72 8.69
C GLN A 37 3.56 6.67 7.65
N LEU A 38 4.51 6.03 6.96
CA LEU A 38 4.21 5.00 5.96
C LEU A 38 3.60 3.75 6.64
N ASP A 39 4.19 3.30 7.75
CA ASP A 39 3.70 2.20 8.56
C ASP A 39 2.32 2.53 9.18
N ARG A 40 2.09 3.80 9.53
CA ARG A 40 0.77 4.28 9.97
C ARG A 40 -0.29 4.20 8.86
N CYS A 41 0.06 4.45 7.59
CA CYS A 41 -0.85 4.22 6.47
C CYS A 41 -1.28 2.74 6.39
N CYS A 42 -0.32 1.82 6.56
CA CYS A 42 -0.60 0.38 6.59
C CYS A 42 -1.44 -0.04 7.80
N PHE A 43 -1.20 0.56 8.97
CA PHE A 43 -2.07 0.36 10.14
C PHE A 43 -3.52 0.76 9.85
N PHE A 44 -3.73 1.93 9.25
CA PHE A 44 -5.07 2.39 8.87
C PHE A 44 -5.70 1.54 7.77
N HIS A 45 -4.91 1.03 6.82
CA HIS A 45 -5.36 0.05 5.83
C HIS A 45 -5.96 -1.18 6.50
N GLN A 46 -5.23 -1.77 7.46
CA GLN A 46 -5.72 -2.92 8.22
C GLN A 46 -7.00 -2.60 9.00
N CYS A 47 -7.11 -1.39 9.53
CA CYS A 47 -8.33 -0.92 10.21
C CYS A 47 -9.51 -0.77 9.25
N CYS A 48 -9.30 -0.24 8.05
CA CYS A 48 -10.32 -0.15 7.01
C CYS A 48 -10.80 -1.55 6.61
N LEU A 49 -9.86 -2.48 6.36
CA LEU A 49 -10.18 -3.88 6.06
C LEU A 49 -10.91 -4.58 7.21
N ALA A 50 -10.49 -4.36 8.46
CA ALA A 50 -11.19 -4.88 9.63
C ALA A 50 -12.63 -4.34 9.71
N ARG A 51 -12.82 -3.05 9.39
CA ARG A 51 -14.14 -2.42 9.41
C ARG A 51 -15.10 -3.03 8.39
N ILE A 52 -14.66 -3.23 7.16
CA ILE A 52 -15.52 -3.84 6.12
C ILE A 52 -15.79 -5.32 6.44
N ARG A 53 -14.88 -6.02 7.13
CA ARG A 53 -15.15 -7.38 7.64
C ARG A 53 -16.28 -7.39 8.65
N THR A 54 -16.37 -6.40 9.54
CA THR A 54 -17.52 -6.27 10.46
C THR A 54 -18.84 -6.01 9.74
N MET A 55 -18.82 -5.59 8.47
CA MET A 55 -20.00 -5.39 7.63
C MET A 55 -20.37 -6.63 6.80
N GLY A 56 -19.70 -7.77 7.03
CA GLY A 56 -19.96 -9.03 6.33
C GLY A 56 -19.09 -9.29 5.11
N CYS A 57 -18.14 -8.40 4.79
CA CYS A 57 -17.19 -8.65 3.71
C CYS A 57 -16.13 -9.68 4.14
N ARG A 58 -15.91 -10.71 3.30
CA ARG A 58 -14.87 -11.71 3.56
C ARG A 58 -13.50 -11.16 3.18
N ARG A 59 -12.45 -11.61 3.87
CA ARG A 59 -11.07 -11.41 3.40
C ARG A 59 -10.92 -12.21 2.11
N GLN A 60 -11.04 -11.55 0.96
CA GLN A 60 -10.92 -12.19 -0.35
C GLN A 60 -9.46 -12.22 -0.75
N ASN A 61 -8.96 -13.41 -1.12
CA ASN A 61 -7.61 -13.55 -1.69
C ASN A 61 -7.49 -12.87 -3.06
N ARG A 62 -8.62 -12.63 -3.74
CA ARG A 62 -8.70 -11.90 -5.01
C ARG A 62 -9.89 -10.94 -4.94
N LEU A 63 -9.57 -9.65 -4.99
CA LEU A 63 -10.57 -8.60 -5.17
C LEU A 63 -11.14 -8.73 -6.58
N ASN A 64 -12.47 -8.78 -6.72
CA ASN A 64 -13.11 -8.70 -8.03
C ASN A 64 -13.27 -7.21 -8.40
N ALA A 65 -12.15 -6.55 -8.64
CA ALA A 65 -12.11 -5.17 -9.08
C ALA A 65 -11.13 -5.00 -10.25
N HIS A 66 -11.51 -4.11 -11.16
CA HIS A 66 -10.65 -3.69 -12.26
C HIS A 66 -9.90 -2.42 -11.85
N ILE A 67 -8.56 -2.46 -11.93
CA ILE A 67 -7.69 -1.34 -11.58
C ILE A 67 -7.17 -0.71 -12.87
N THR A 68 -7.24 0.61 -12.97
CA THR A 68 -6.65 1.37 -14.08
C THR A 68 -5.75 2.46 -13.54
N CYS A 69 -4.69 2.76 -14.29
CA CYS A 69 -3.78 3.86 -13.99
C CYS A 69 -3.80 4.84 -15.16
N ASN A 70 -4.27 6.06 -14.90
CA ASN A 70 -4.31 7.12 -15.92
C ASN A 70 -3.51 8.32 -15.41
N HIS A 71 -2.36 8.62 -16.02
CA HIS A 71 -1.49 9.75 -15.64
C HIS A 71 -1.20 9.81 -14.13
N GLY A 72 -0.72 8.69 -13.57
CA GLY A 72 -0.42 8.58 -12.13
C GLY A 72 -1.65 8.63 -11.22
N LYS A 73 -2.86 8.43 -11.74
CA LYS A 73 -4.11 8.43 -10.96
C LYS A 73 -4.73 7.03 -10.98
N PRO A 74 -4.61 6.27 -9.87
CA PRO A 74 -5.26 4.97 -9.78
C PRO A 74 -6.78 5.13 -9.67
N GLN A 75 -7.48 4.37 -10.48
CA GLN A 75 -8.91 4.15 -10.38
C GLN A 75 -9.16 2.67 -10.16
N CYS A 76 -10.26 2.37 -9.48
CA CYS A 76 -10.65 1.00 -9.27
C CYS A 76 -12.17 0.87 -9.30
N LEU A 77 -12.64 -0.17 -9.99
CA LEU A 77 -14.04 -0.48 -10.18
C LEU A 77 -14.34 -1.86 -9.60
N GLY A 78 -14.94 -1.88 -8.41
CA GLY A 78 -15.42 -3.11 -7.78
C GLY A 78 -16.77 -3.56 -8.32
N VAL A 79 -16.94 -4.88 -8.49
CA VAL A 79 -18.20 -5.48 -8.97
C VAL A 79 -19.26 -5.49 -7.86
N THR A 80 -18.91 -6.01 -6.68
CA THR A 80 -19.81 -6.09 -5.53
C THR A 80 -19.66 -4.90 -4.58
N LEU A 81 -20.56 -4.78 -3.60
CA LEU A 81 -20.42 -3.81 -2.52
C LEU A 81 -19.09 -3.98 -1.77
N CYS A 82 -18.71 -5.23 -1.48
CA CYS A 82 -17.45 -5.52 -0.80
C CYS A 82 -16.23 -5.15 -1.65
N ASP A 83 -16.28 -5.40 -2.95
CA ASP A 83 -15.19 -5.00 -3.85
C ASP A 83 -15.04 -3.48 -3.87
N LYS A 84 -16.15 -2.74 -3.93
CA LYS A 84 -16.13 -1.27 -3.90
C LYS A 84 -15.61 -0.72 -2.57
N LEU A 85 -15.99 -1.32 -1.44
CA LEU A 85 -15.50 -0.89 -0.13
C LEU A 85 -14.01 -1.19 0.05
N GLN A 86 -13.55 -2.37 -0.37
CA GLN A 86 -12.12 -2.70 -0.33
C GLN A 86 -11.32 -1.81 -1.28
N CYS A 87 -11.86 -1.51 -2.46
CA CYS A 87 -11.28 -0.57 -3.40
C CYS A 87 -11.03 0.82 -2.78
N VAL A 88 -11.97 1.32 -1.97
CA VAL A 88 -11.79 2.58 -1.21
C VAL A 88 -10.67 2.44 -0.19
N CYS A 89 -10.61 1.32 0.56
CA CYS A 89 -9.51 1.06 1.48
C CYS A 89 -8.15 1.03 0.77
N ASP A 90 -8.04 0.27 -0.32
CA ASP A 90 -6.79 0.08 -1.06
C ASP A 90 -6.33 1.40 -1.70
N LYS A 91 -7.24 2.15 -2.34
CA LYS A 91 -6.91 3.45 -2.94
C LYS A 91 -6.45 4.48 -1.92
N THR A 92 -7.20 4.64 -0.82
CA THR A 92 -6.85 5.63 0.21
C THR A 92 -5.53 5.30 0.90
N SER A 93 -5.24 4.00 1.09
CA SER A 93 -3.96 3.56 1.60
C SER A 93 -2.83 3.79 0.60
N ALA A 94 -3.03 3.51 -0.69
CA ALA A 94 -2.03 3.78 -1.73
C ALA A 94 -1.66 5.27 -1.78
N GLU A 95 -2.64 6.16 -1.77
CA GLU A 95 -2.43 7.63 -1.75
C GLU A 95 -1.68 8.07 -0.48
N CYS A 96 -2.04 7.53 0.69
CA CYS A 96 -1.35 7.80 1.95
C CYS A 96 0.12 7.35 1.89
N MET A 97 0.36 6.13 1.39
CA MET A 97 1.69 5.54 1.27
C MET A 97 2.56 6.33 0.28
N ALA A 98 2.00 6.74 -0.86
CA ALA A 98 2.69 7.54 -1.86
C ALA A 98 3.09 8.94 -1.35
N ALA A 99 2.33 9.51 -0.42
CA ALA A 99 2.64 10.78 0.22
C ALA A 99 3.65 10.66 1.38
N ALA A 100 3.98 9.44 1.82
CA ALA A 100 4.88 9.19 2.93
C ALA A 100 6.31 8.89 2.44
N HIS A 101 7.30 9.23 3.27
CA HIS A 101 8.70 8.90 2.98
C HIS A 101 8.97 7.41 3.28
N PHE A 102 9.72 6.75 2.39
CA PHE A 102 10.17 5.38 2.59
C PHE A 102 11.49 5.36 3.37
N ASN A 103 11.51 4.70 4.52
CA ASN A 103 12.69 4.58 5.36
C ASN A 103 13.25 3.15 5.35
N HIS A 104 14.36 2.95 4.61
CA HIS A 104 15.06 1.67 4.50
C HIS A 104 15.71 1.17 5.81
N THR A 105 15.80 2.01 6.84
CA THR A 105 16.42 1.64 8.13
C THR A 105 15.45 0.94 9.07
N LEU A 106 14.15 0.94 8.75
CA LEU A 106 13.15 0.28 9.58
C LEU A 106 13.22 -1.24 9.43
N THR A 107 13.21 -1.91 10.57
CA THR A 107 13.30 -3.36 10.67
C THR A 107 12.22 -3.86 11.63
N GLN A 108 11.72 -5.07 11.38
CA GLN A 108 10.54 -5.60 12.06
C GLN A 108 10.78 -6.00 13.52
N ASP A 109 12.04 -6.16 13.92
CA ASP A 109 12.45 -6.33 15.31
C ASP A 109 12.07 -5.13 16.17
N GLN A 110 11.97 -3.92 15.61
CA GLN A 110 11.56 -2.70 16.32
C GLN A 110 10.07 -2.70 16.73
N CYS A 111 9.29 -3.67 16.24
CA CYS A 111 7.85 -3.76 16.49
C CYS A 111 7.55 -4.41 17.84
N HIS A 112 7.31 -3.58 18.86
CA HIS A 112 7.06 -4.01 20.23
C HIS A 112 5.76 -3.47 20.82
N GLY A 113 5.18 -4.25 21.74
CA GLY A 113 3.99 -3.87 22.50
C GLY A 113 2.66 -4.27 21.85
N PRO A 114 1.54 -3.91 22.49
CA PRO A 114 0.21 -4.27 22.01
C PRO A 114 -0.16 -3.46 20.76
N LYS A 115 -0.92 -4.08 19.86
CA LYS A 115 -1.50 -3.40 18.70
C LYS A 115 -2.48 -2.31 19.17
N PRO A 116 -2.34 -1.05 18.73
CA PRO A 116 -3.32 -0.02 19.00
C PRO A 116 -4.66 -0.38 18.37
N GLN A 117 -5.74 0.05 19.02
CA GLN A 117 -7.08 -0.16 18.51
C GLN A 117 -7.35 0.73 17.31
N CYS A 118 -8.13 0.22 16.36
CA CYS A 118 -8.69 1.01 15.29
C CYS A 118 -9.64 2.05 15.88
N ARG A 119 -9.18 3.29 16.02
CA ARG A 119 -10.06 4.38 16.44
C ARG A 119 -11.10 4.59 15.36
N ARG A 120 -12.38 4.39 15.69
CA ARG A 120 -13.43 5.09 14.96
C ARG A 120 -13.15 6.56 15.20
N HIS A 121 -12.85 7.31 14.14
CA HIS A 121 -13.19 8.71 14.20
C HIS A 121 -14.70 8.75 14.44
N GLU A 122 -15.11 9.04 15.68
CA GLU A 122 -16.34 9.77 15.87
C GLU A 122 -16.17 11.02 15.03
N VAL A 123 -16.84 11.05 13.88
CA VAL A 123 -16.94 12.25 13.07
C VAL A 123 -17.72 13.23 13.93
N LYS A 124 -17.04 13.96 14.81
CA LYS A 124 -17.61 15.16 15.41
C LYS A 124 -17.99 16.04 14.21
N PRO A 125 -19.26 16.44 14.06
CA PRO A 125 -19.67 17.22 12.89
C PRO A 125 -18.70 18.39 12.73
N LEU A 126 -17.97 18.41 11.61
CA LEU A 126 -17.08 19.51 11.30
C LEU A 126 -17.95 20.76 11.27
N GLY A 127 -17.77 21.62 12.25
CA GLY A 127 -18.32 22.96 12.25
C GLY A 127 -17.95 23.66 10.94
N ARG A 128 -18.89 24.48 10.46
CA ARG A 128 -18.87 25.27 9.23
C ARG A 128 -17.45 25.64 8.73
N PRO A 129 -17.13 25.41 7.44
CA PRO A 129 -15.83 25.78 6.89
C PRO A 129 -15.61 27.31 6.95
N PRO A 130 -14.38 27.79 7.24
CA PRO A 130 -14.04 29.20 7.15
C PRO A 130 -14.01 29.68 5.69
N LYS A 131 -14.39 30.95 5.48
CA LYS A 131 -14.51 31.60 4.16
C LYS A 131 -13.16 31.67 3.42
N PRO A 132 -13.15 31.59 2.07
CA PRO A 132 -11.92 31.70 1.27
C PRO A 132 -11.29 33.10 1.34
N ARG A 133 -9.95 33.15 1.31
CA ARG A 133 -9.13 34.37 1.21
C ARG A 133 -8.56 34.49 -0.23
N PRO A 134 -8.34 35.70 -0.79
CA PRO A 134 -8.03 35.88 -2.22
C PRO A 134 -6.65 35.37 -2.64
N PRO A 135 -6.42 35.15 -3.97
CA PRO A 135 -5.21 34.53 -4.49
C PRO A 135 -4.03 35.49 -4.67
N GLN A 136 -2.80 34.97 -4.54
CA GLN A 136 -1.54 35.62 -4.89
C GLN A 136 -0.81 34.84 -6.01
N PRO A 137 0.09 35.49 -6.77
CA PRO A 137 0.45 35.08 -8.14
C PRO A 137 1.45 33.93 -8.25
N LYS A 138 1.40 33.27 -9.43
CA LYS A 138 2.22 32.14 -9.88
C LYS A 138 3.70 32.51 -10.07
N SER A 139 4.57 31.59 -9.66
CA SER A 139 5.87 31.38 -10.31
C SER A 139 5.89 29.95 -10.85
N SER A 140 6.32 29.84 -12.09
CA SER A 140 6.42 28.64 -12.90
C SER A 140 7.77 27.97 -12.70
N GLU A 141 7.79 26.69 -12.39
CA GLU A 141 8.91 25.79 -12.70
C GLU A 141 8.36 24.45 -13.20
N GLU A 142 8.82 24.12 -14.39
CA GLU A 142 8.71 22.86 -15.11
C GLU A 142 9.69 21.85 -14.49
N SER A 143 9.26 20.60 -14.32
CA SER A 143 10.20 19.46 -14.27
C SER A 143 9.49 18.16 -14.60
N SER A 144 9.79 17.71 -15.82
CA SER A 144 10.05 16.33 -16.27
C SER A 144 9.43 15.16 -15.52
N GLU A 145 8.64 14.42 -16.26
CA GLU A 145 8.25 13.03 -15.98
C GLU A 145 9.47 12.10 -16.03
N PRO A 146 9.57 11.11 -15.13
CA PRO A 146 10.28 9.88 -15.42
C PRO A 146 9.30 8.84 -15.98
N GLU A 147 9.42 8.57 -17.28
CA GLU A 147 8.99 7.30 -17.85
C GLU A 147 9.82 6.18 -17.21
N GLY A 148 9.22 5.49 -16.26
CA GLY A 148 9.77 4.31 -15.60
C GLY A 148 8.94 3.08 -15.93
N GLU A 149 8.91 2.67 -17.19
CA GLU A 149 8.33 1.39 -17.58
C GLU A 149 9.30 0.24 -17.20
N GLY A 150 9.45 0.05 -15.89
CA GLY A 150 10.19 -1.04 -15.28
C GLY A 150 9.21 -2.11 -14.83
N SER A 151 9.07 -3.17 -15.63
CA SER A 151 8.22 -4.31 -15.28
C SER A 151 8.66 -4.94 -13.94
N CYS A 152 7.91 -4.64 -12.87
CA CYS A 152 8.02 -5.30 -11.56
C CYS A 152 7.93 -6.84 -11.67
N PHE A 153 7.31 -7.34 -12.75
CA PHE A 153 7.05 -8.74 -13.02
C PHE A 153 8.32 -9.60 -13.20
N LYS A 154 9.49 -9.01 -13.49
CA LYS A 154 10.73 -9.77 -13.76
C LYS A 154 11.47 -10.28 -12.52
N ARG A 155 11.13 -9.90 -11.29
CA ARG A 155 11.78 -10.41 -10.06
C ARG A 155 11.17 -11.72 -9.53
N GLN A 156 9.94 -12.06 -9.89
CA GLN A 156 9.29 -13.31 -9.48
C GLN A 156 9.99 -14.57 -10.05
N LEU A 157 10.63 -14.47 -11.22
CA LEU A 157 11.34 -15.61 -11.84
C LEU A 157 12.80 -15.78 -11.38
N ARG A 158 13.37 -14.84 -10.60
CA ARG A 158 14.73 -14.98 -10.10
C ARG A 158 14.80 -15.72 -8.76
N TRP A 159 13.71 -15.73 -7.98
CA TRP A 159 13.61 -16.50 -6.73
C TRP A 159 13.28 -17.98 -6.92
N LEU A 160 12.56 -18.35 -7.98
CA LEU A 160 12.32 -19.76 -8.33
C LEU A 160 13.55 -20.45 -8.96
N GLY A 161 14.54 -19.68 -9.43
CA GLY A 161 15.77 -20.19 -10.06
C GLY A 161 16.92 -20.52 -9.09
N HIS A 162 16.82 -20.15 -7.81
CA HIS A 162 17.91 -20.40 -6.83
C HIS A 162 17.71 -21.65 -5.96
N LEU A 163 16.60 -22.41 -6.14
CA LEU A 163 16.36 -23.67 -5.43
C LEU A 163 16.80 -24.93 -6.19
N PHE A 164 17.31 -24.80 -7.43
CA PHE A 164 17.76 -25.92 -8.28
C PHE A 164 19.23 -25.79 -8.73
N ARG A 165 20.13 -25.53 -7.79
CA ARG A 165 21.57 -25.68 -8.04
C ARG A 165 22.22 -26.51 -6.93
N MET A 166 21.83 -27.78 -6.87
CA MET A 166 22.63 -28.81 -6.20
C MET A 166 23.90 -29.08 -7.03
N PRO A 167 25.07 -29.20 -6.39
CA PRO A 167 26.32 -29.50 -7.08
C PRO A 167 26.36 -30.98 -7.53
N PRO A 168 27.09 -31.33 -8.62
CA PRO A 168 27.29 -32.71 -9.01
C PRO A 168 28.19 -33.40 -7.97
N MET A 169 27.67 -34.42 -7.30
CA MET A 169 28.50 -35.37 -6.55
C MET A 169 29.24 -36.26 -7.54
N PHE A 170 30.54 -36.35 -7.31
CA PHE A 170 31.53 -37.15 -8.03
C PHE A 170 31.10 -38.61 -8.21
N PHE A 171 31.17 -39.11 -9.45
CA PHE A 171 31.30 -40.54 -9.71
C PHE A 171 32.77 -40.93 -9.50
N LEU A 172 33.08 -41.55 -8.36
CA LEU A 172 34.18 -42.49 -8.24
C LEU A 172 33.56 -43.84 -7.85
N ARG A 173 33.49 -44.78 -8.79
CA ARG A 173 34.19 -46.07 -8.77
C ARG A 173 33.79 -46.93 -9.96
#